data_AF-A0A2V5IM29-F1
#
_entry.id   AF-A0A2V5IM29-F1
#
_cell.length_a   1.000
_cell.length_b   1.000
_cell.length_c   1.000
_cell.angle_alpha   90.00
_cell.angle_beta   90.00
_cell.angle_gamma   90.00
#
_symmetry.space_group_name_H-M   'P 1'
#
loop_
_entity.id
_entity.type
_entity.pdbx_description
1 polymer ?
#
loop_
_entity_poly.entity_id
_entity_poly.type
_entity_poly.pdbx_seq_one_letter_code
_entity_poly.pdbx_strand_id
1 'polypeptide(L)'
;MRHLLRTSPFRPSSFASSQWQSTTAPVPIRWNSSYTGNRFAQLASRPSSKHQIYQSLSNDPYVNLSIEHFLLQHAPADSNILFLYINRPCVVIGRNQNPWLETNLRVLHNDRTAAAATSPSSPDHSENATAPLYVRRRSGGGAVFHDEGNLNYSVISPRATFTRNKHAEMLVRALHRIGATTTSVNDRHDIVMKLESAGQGEPELQPRKISGSAFKLTRERALHHGTCLLDSPNIDRLGSFLRSPAREYMMSKGVDSVRSPVANVSSAFTNAPVSFEIQDVIAGVMGEFAGLYGTCADAVRRAQRAHVVEASELYAGEDWVVGTVGEEQGFGEAEIMKGIEEMMSLEWKYCQTPRFIFSTHPVEGEDPRARPPLPASLPPSTRVFLRLKHGAVVESHISTSSDTSIAAEQAARLQEALKDRKLHEIQPAHWLQILSTHLGTEEEPRTIQELSRFVADKLGWV
;
A
#
# COMPACT_ATOMS: atom_id res chain seq x y z
N MET A 1 -29.46 83.84 60.92
CA MET A 1 -30.89 84.20 61.03
C MET A 1 -31.70 83.29 60.11
N ARG A 2 -32.89 82.93 60.57
CA ARG A 2 -33.82 81.90 60.07
C ARG A 2 -34.44 82.24 58.71
N HIS A 3 -34.84 81.18 57.97
CA HIS A 3 -36.04 80.95 57.12
C HIS A 3 -35.65 80.16 55.85
N LEU A 4 -36.02 78.89 55.57
CA LEU A 4 -37.31 78.14 55.58
C LEU A 4 -38.43 78.88 54.81
N LEU A 5 -39.11 78.40 53.75
CA LEU A 5 -39.36 77.06 53.17
C LEU A 5 -40.06 77.19 51.78
N ARG A 6 -39.83 76.18 50.91
CA ARG A 6 -40.73 75.45 49.97
C ARG A 6 -41.73 76.23 49.06
N THR A 7 -41.89 75.93 47.77
CA THR A 7 -42.43 74.66 47.22
C THR A 7 -42.19 74.51 45.70
N SER A 8 -42.01 73.23 45.31
CA SER A 8 -41.98 72.44 44.04
C SER A 8 -42.66 72.98 42.75
N PRO A 9 -42.53 72.33 41.55
CA PRO A 9 -41.94 71.01 41.26
C PRO A 9 -41.00 70.88 40.04
N PHE A 10 -40.32 69.73 40.01
CA PHE A 10 -39.47 69.17 38.97
C PHE A 10 -40.13 69.02 37.59
N ARG A 11 -39.36 69.36 36.53
CA ARG A 11 -39.32 68.67 35.23
C ARG A 11 -37.86 68.65 34.75
N PRO A 12 -37.16 67.50 34.69
CA PRO A 12 -35.87 67.42 34.02
C PRO A 12 -36.05 67.14 32.53
N SER A 13 -35.09 67.70 31.81
CA SER A 13 -34.84 67.70 30.38
C SER A 13 -34.77 66.31 29.73
N SER A 14 -35.20 66.26 28.47
CA SER A 14 -35.05 65.16 27.52
C SER A 14 -33.59 64.70 27.38
N PHE A 15 -33.30 63.46 27.76
CA PHE A 15 -32.15 62.72 27.27
C PHE A 15 -32.54 61.99 25.99
N ALA A 16 -31.89 62.33 24.87
CA ALA A 16 -31.94 61.52 23.66
C ALA A 16 -31.16 60.23 23.90
N SER A 17 -31.86 59.09 23.95
CA SER A 17 -31.26 57.77 23.96
C SER A 17 -30.84 57.41 22.53
N SER A 18 -29.53 57.23 22.31
CA SER A 18 -29.04 56.56 21.09
C SER A 18 -29.49 55.10 21.16
N GLN A 19 -30.48 54.73 20.35
CA GLN A 19 -30.82 53.33 20.13
C GLN A 19 -29.64 52.66 19.41
N TRP A 20 -28.84 51.92 20.17
CA TRP A 20 -27.99 50.89 19.60
C TRP A 20 -28.93 49.81 19.06
N GLN A 21 -29.14 49.83 17.74
CA GLN A 21 -29.76 48.71 17.05
C GLN A 21 -28.81 47.52 17.17
N SER A 22 -29.12 46.62 18.09
CA SER A 22 -28.57 45.27 18.13
C SER A 22 -29.05 44.55 16.88
N THR A 23 -28.30 44.67 15.78
CA THR A 23 -28.35 43.67 14.71
C THR A 23 -27.69 42.42 15.25
N THR A 24 -28.46 41.57 15.92
CA THR A 24 -28.09 40.17 16.11
C THR A 24 -27.93 39.57 14.72
N ALA A 25 -26.70 39.46 14.25
CA ALA A 25 -26.38 38.57 13.13
C ALA A 25 -26.95 37.18 13.50
N PRO A 26 -27.62 36.49 12.56
CA PRO A 26 -28.11 35.15 12.85
C PRO A 26 -26.90 34.30 13.26
N VAL A 27 -26.95 33.73 14.46
CA VAL A 27 -26.00 32.69 14.86
C VAL A 27 -26.12 31.60 13.80
N PRO A 28 -25.05 31.24 13.06
CA PRO A 28 -25.14 30.18 12.09
C PRO A 28 -25.49 28.90 12.85
N ILE A 29 -26.73 28.43 12.68
CA ILE A 29 -27.18 27.14 13.17
C ILE A 29 -26.30 26.11 12.45
N ARG A 30 -25.34 25.53 13.18
CA ARG A 30 -24.45 24.51 12.64
C ARG A 30 -25.26 23.22 12.43
N TRP A 31 -25.62 22.93 11.18
CA TRP A 31 -26.20 21.65 10.78
C TRP A 31 -25.10 20.60 10.64
N ASN A 32 -24.53 20.18 11.76
CA ASN A 32 -23.56 19.08 11.76
C ASN A 32 -24.29 17.82 12.19
N SER A 33 -24.39 16.86 11.29
CA SER A 33 -25.07 15.60 11.54
C SER A 33 -24.06 14.46 11.66
N SER A 34 -24.25 13.61 12.66
CA SER A 34 -23.64 12.29 12.70
C SER A 34 -24.46 11.35 11.82
N TYR A 35 -23.77 10.45 11.13
CA TYR A 35 -24.34 9.47 10.22
C TYR A 35 -23.70 8.10 10.49
N THR A 36 -24.50 7.06 10.27
CA THR A 36 -24.05 5.68 10.28
C THR A 36 -23.11 5.39 9.11
N GLY A 37 -22.19 4.42 9.30
CA GLY A 37 -21.20 4.01 8.30
C GLY A 37 -21.77 3.63 6.93
N ASN A 38 -22.99 3.09 6.87
CA ASN A 38 -23.71 2.77 5.64
C ASN A 38 -24.05 3.97 4.73
N ARG A 39 -23.85 5.21 5.19
CA ARG A 39 -24.00 6.41 4.35
C ARG A 39 -22.70 6.84 3.69
N PHE A 40 -21.63 6.06 3.83
CA PHE A 40 -20.31 6.35 3.29
C PHE A 40 -20.35 6.67 1.79
N ALA A 41 -20.86 5.76 0.95
CA ALA A 41 -20.85 5.96 -0.50
C ALA A 41 -21.59 7.25 -0.91
N GLN A 42 -22.75 7.50 -0.30
CA GLN A 42 -23.54 8.70 -0.54
C GLN A 42 -22.78 9.98 -0.15
N LEU A 43 -22.17 10.01 1.03
CA LEU A 43 -21.48 11.19 1.55
C LEU A 43 -20.16 11.47 0.82
N ALA A 44 -19.39 10.42 0.52
CA ALA A 44 -18.14 10.52 -0.23
C ALA A 44 -18.35 11.07 -1.65
N SER A 45 -19.47 10.69 -2.28
CA SER A 45 -19.84 11.10 -3.64
C SER A 45 -20.68 12.38 -3.69
N ARG A 46 -21.11 12.92 -2.54
CA ARG A 46 -21.98 14.10 -2.46
C ARG A 46 -21.28 15.31 -3.11
N PRO A 47 -21.91 16.01 -4.08
CA PRO A 47 -21.27 17.10 -4.83
C PRO A 47 -20.70 18.24 -3.98
N SER A 48 -21.29 18.48 -2.82
CA SER A 48 -20.83 19.50 -1.88
C SER A 48 -19.62 19.06 -1.06
N SER A 49 -19.30 17.77 -0.95
CA SER A 49 -18.18 17.24 -0.16
C SER A 49 -16.81 17.57 -0.78
N LYS A 50 -16.34 18.82 -0.59
CA LYS A 50 -15.07 19.35 -1.10
C LYS A 50 -13.87 18.92 -0.27
N HIS A 51 -14.03 18.74 1.04
CA HIS A 51 -12.94 18.41 1.94
C HIS A 51 -13.27 17.15 2.74
N GLN A 52 -12.50 16.08 2.55
CA GLN A 52 -12.81 14.79 3.15
C GLN A 52 -11.62 14.22 3.92
N ILE A 53 -11.86 13.67 5.12
CA ILE A 53 -10.83 13.03 5.95
C ILE A 53 -11.35 11.70 6.49
N TYR A 54 -10.74 10.60 6.07
CA TYR A 54 -11.10 9.26 6.51
C TYR A 54 -9.93 8.55 7.15
N GLN A 55 -10.20 7.81 8.23
CA GLN A 55 -9.26 6.85 8.80
C GLN A 55 -9.88 5.45 8.74
N SER A 56 -9.15 4.48 8.20
CA SER A 56 -9.61 3.10 8.23
C SER A 56 -9.35 2.47 9.59
N LEU A 57 -10.36 1.76 10.11
CA LEU A 57 -10.25 0.85 11.26
C LEU A 57 -9.90 -0.58 10.83
N SER A 58 -9.99 -0.91 9.53
CA SER A 58 -9.59 -2.21 9.03
C SER A 58 -8.08 -2.28 8.84
N ASN A 59 -7.49 -3.41 9.26
CA ASN A 59 -6.10 -3.74 8.95
C ASN A 59 -5.97 -4.58 7.66
N ASP A 60 -7.07 -4.85 6.95
CA ASP A 60 -7.03 -5.64 5.72
C ASP A 60 -6.59 -4.77 4.52
N PRO A 61 -5.47 -5.10 3.85
CA PRO A 61 -4.99 -4.32 2.72
C PRO A 61 -5.94 -4.35 1.53
N TYR A 62 -6.75 -5.39 1.34
CA TYR A 62 -7.73 -5.47 0.25
C TYR A 62 -8.90 -4.51 0.49
N VAL A 63 -9.39 -4.42 1.74
CA VAL A 63 -10.42 -3.46 2.14
C VAL A 63 -9.90 -2.04 1.94
N ASN A 64 -8.72 -1.73 2.51
CA ASN A 64 -8.14 -0.39 2.45
C ASN A 64 -7.89 0.09 1.02
N LEU A 65 -7.27 -0.74 0.18
CA LEU A 65 -7.00 -0.38 -1.22
C LEU A 65 -8.26 -0.31 -2.08
N SER A 66 -9.34 -0.99 -1.70
CA SER A 66 -10.63 -0.92 -2.40
C SER A 66 -11.43 0.33 -2.01
N ILE A 67 -11.41 0.73 -0.73
CA ILE A 67 -11.95 2.02 -0.27
C ILE A 67 -11.20 3.17 -0.94
N GLU A 68 -9.86 3.12 -0.96
CA GLU A 68 -9.02 4.11 -1.67
C GLU A 68 -9.45 4.24 -3.14
N HIS A 69 -9.66 3.09 -3.81
CA HIS A 69 -10.07 3.09 -5.20
C HIS A 69 -11.47 3.68 -5.39
N PHE A 70 -12.41 3.35 -4.51
CA PHE A 70 -13.77 3.87 -4.53
C PHE A 70 -13.78 5.41 -4.39
N LEU A 71 -13.05 5.95 -3.42
CA LEU A 71 -12.90 7.39 -3.23
C LEU A 71 -12.35 8.08 -4.49
N LEU A 72 -11.35 7.47 -5.14
CA LEU A 72 -10.78 7.99 -6.38
C LEU A 72 -11.81 8.04 -7.51
N GLN A 73 -12.68 7.03 -7.63
CA GLN A 73 -13.68 6.95 -8.71
C GLN A 73 -14.89 7.83 -8.46
N HIS A 74 -15.41 7.90 -7.22
CA HIS A 74 -16.76 8.39 -6.96
C HIS A 74 -16.87 9.77 -6.31
N ALA A 75 -15.80 10.28 -5.70
CA ALA A 75 -15.84 11.60 -5.09
C ALA A 75 -16.08 12.75 -6.11
N PRO A 76 -16.34 14.00 -5.69
CA PRO A 76 -16.41 15.15 -6.60
C PRO A 76 -15.06 15.52 -7.24
N ALA A 77 -15.03 15.97 -8.51
CA ALA A 77 -13.80 16.24 -9.29
C ALA A 77 -12.88 17.28 -8.66
N ASP A 78 -13.49 18.24 -7.98
CA ASP A 78 -12.86 19.37 -7.30
C ASP A 78 -12.61 19.13 -5.80
N SER A 79 -12.89 17.91 -5.30
CA SER A 79 -12.67 17.56 -3.88
C SER A 79 -11.22 17.21 -3.57
N ASN A 80 -10.85 17.40 -2.30
CA ASN A 80 -9.59 16.96 -1.71
C ASN A 80 -9.89 15.99 -0.58
N ILE A 81 -9.21 14.84 -0.59
CA ILE A 81 -9.47 13.73 0.32
C ILE A 81 -8.15 13.31 0.96
N LEU A 82 -8.14 13.16 2.27
CA LEU A 82 -7.12 12.44 3.02
C LEU A 82 -7.70 11.10 3.47
N PHE A 83 -7.06 10.00 3.13
CA PHE A 83 -7.38 8.67 3.64
C PHE A 83 -6.14 8.07 4.30
N LEU A 84 -6.27 7.69 5.57
CA LEU A 84 -5.21 7.12 6.39
C LEU A 84 -5.55 5.68 6.77
N TYR A 85 -4.58 4.77 6.68
CA TYR A 85 -4.80 3.37 7.05
C TYR A 85 -3.49 2.67 7.44
N ILE A 86 -3.61 1.65 8.27
CA ILE A 86 -2.52 0.75 8.68
C ILE A 86 -2.96 -0.66 8.26
N ASN A 87 -2.04 -1.45 7.71
CA ASN A 87 -2.35 -2.82 7.29
C ASN A 87 -1.67 -3.82 8.21
N ARG A 88 -2.28 -4.99 8.39
CA ARG A 88 -1.60 -6.18 8.90
C ARG A 88 -0.44 -6.57 7.99
N PRO A 89 0.50 -7.44 8.45
CA PRO A 89 1.66 -7.85 7.67
C PRO A 89 1.31 -8.22 6.23
N CYS A 90 1.86 -7.48 5.27
CA CYS A 90 1.69 -7.75 3.84
C CYS A 90 2.80 -7.16 2.98
N VAL A 91 3.04 -7.78 1.83
CA VAL A 91 3.86 -7.23 0.75
C VAL A 91 2.95 -6.68 -0.33
N VAL A 92 3.07 -5.39 -0.61
CA VAL A 92 2.30 -4.69 -1.64
C VAL A 92 3.20 -4.37 -2.83
N ILE A 93 2.96 -5.01 -3.97
CA ILE A 93 3.67 -4.74 -5.22
C ILE A 93 2.89 -3.77 -6.12
N GLY A 94 3.61 -3.04 -6.97
CA GLY A 94 3.03 -2.14 -7.96
C GLY A 94 2.31 -2.88 -9.09
N ARG A 95 1.40 -2.17 -9.77
CA ARG A 95 0.55 -2.69 -10.86
C ARG A 95 1.29 -3.53 -11.88
N ASN A 96 2.46 -3.05 -12.33
CA ASN A 96 3.26 -3.62 -13.43
C ASN A 96 4.53 -4.32 -12.95
N GLN A 97 4.54 -4.82 -11.71
CA GLN A 97 5.69 -5.56 -11.17
C GLN A 97 5.54 -7.08 -11.36
N ASN A 98 6.68 -7.78 -11.30
CA ASN A 98 6.73 -9.23 -11.32
C ASN A 98 6.89 -9.77 -9.89
N PRO A 99 5.91 -10.50 -9.33
CA PRO A 99 5.97 -10.97 -7.95
C PRO A 99 7.12 -11.95 -7.71
N TRP A 100 7.44 -12.79 -8.70
CA TRP A 100 8.55 -13.73 -8.61
C TRP A 100 9.92 -13.04 -8.68
N LEU A 101 10.01 -11.80 -9.16
CA LEU A 101 11.26 -11.02 -9.17
C LEU A 101 11.41 -10.15 -7.91
N GLU A 102 10.30 -9.63 -7.41
CA GLU A 102 10.26 -8.57 -6.41
C GLU A 102 10.04 -9.08 -4.99
N THR A 103 9.54 -10.31 -4.83
CA THR A 103 9.13 -10.84 -3.52
C THR A 103 9.65 -12.26 -3.29
N ASN A 104 9.80 -12.62 -2.02
CA ASN A 104 10.03 -13.98 -1.60
C ASN A 104 8.68 -14.67 -1.31
N LEU A 105 8.02 -15.18 -2.34
CA LEU A 105 6.68 -15.79 -2.21
C LEU A 105 6.65 -17.00 -1.25
N ARG A 106 7.79 -17.59 -0.90
CA ARG A 106 7.87 -18.74 0.02
C ARG A 106 7.51 -18.39 1.47
N VAL A 107 7.77 -17.14 1.86
CA VAL A 107 7.54 -16.66 3.23
C VAL A 107 6.25 -15.85 3.35
N LEU A 108 5.49 -15.74 2.26
CA LEU A 108 4.19 -15.08 2.23
C LEU A 108 3.07 -16.11 2.31
N HIS A 109 1.89 -15.67 2.71
CA HIS A 109 0.69 -16.51 2.70
C HIS A 109 0.44 -17.06 1.28
N ASN A 110 0.34 -18.39 1.17
CA ASN A 110 0.23 -19.06 -0.12
C ASN A 110 -1.23 -19.25 -0.56
N ASP A 111 -1.76 -18.21 -1.19
CA ASP A 111 -3.12 -18.18 -1.72
C ASP A 111 -3.32 -18.94 -3.05
N ARG A 112 -2.29 -19.65 -3.55
CA ARG A 112 -2.30 -20.41 -4.82
C ARG A 112 -2.74 -21.87 -4.67
N THR A 113 -3.10 -22.31 -3.46
CA THR A 113 -3.52 -23.69 -3.18
C THR A 113 -5.04 -23.83 -3.20
N ALA A 114 -5.55 -25.02 -3.54
CA ALA A 114 -7.00 -25.26 -3.59
C ALA A 114 -7.68 -25.06 -2.22
N ALA A 115 -6.97 -25.32 -1.11
CA ALA A 115 -7.47 -25.07 0.25
C ALA A 115 -7.67 -23.58 0.55
N ALA A 116 -6.90 -22.69 -0.08
CA ALA A 116 -7.05 -21.24 0.06
C ALA A 116 -8.23 -20.67 -0.76
N ALA A 117 -8.82 -21.45 -1.67
CA ALA A 117 -9.91 -21.00 -2.54
C ALA A 117 -11.31 -21.17 -1.90
N THR A 118 -11.44 -21.89 -0.78
CA THR A 118 -12.73 -22.34 -0.23
C THR A 118 -13.38 -21.45 0.84
N SER A 119 -12.78 -20.35 1.28
CA SER A 119 -13.44 -19.39 2.19
C SER A 119 -13.03 -17.94 1.95
N PRO A 120 -13.87 -17.12 1.27
CA PRO A 120 -13.71 -15.68 1.20
C PRO A 120 -14.05 -14.95 2.53
N SER A 121 -14.68 -15.66 3.48
CA SER A 121 -15.39 -15.06 4.62
C SER A 121 -15.01 -15.62 5.99
N SER A 122 -13.84 -16.26 6.12
CA SER A 122 -13.35 -16.70 7.43
C SER A 122 -11.84 -16.51 7.51
N PRO A 123 -11.33 -15.85 8.56
CA PRO A 123 -9.90 -15.83 8.80
C PRO A 123 -9.45 -17.28 8.94
N ASP A 124 -8.58 -17.71 8.05
CA ASP A 124 -8.01 -19.04 8.06
C ASP A 124 -7.33 -19.28 9.41
N HIS A 125 -7.91 -20.14 10.25
CA HIS A 125 -7.33 -20.57 11.52
C HIS A 125 -6.21 -21.62 11.33
N SER A 126 -5.71 -21.80 10.10
CA SER A 126 -4.55 -22.64 9.83
C SER A 126 -3.27 -22.02 10.39
N GLU A 127 -2.25 -22.86 10.62
CA GLU A 127 -0.93 -22.52 11.18
C GLU A 127 -0.17 -21.39 10.42
N ASN A 128 -0.71 -20.90 9.29
CA ASN A 128 -0.21 -19.80 8.46
C ASN A 128 -0.90 -18.45 8.67
N ALA A 129 -1.77 -18.29 9.68
CA ALA A 129 -2.46 -17.00 9.97
C ALA A 129 -1.51 -15.81 10.22
N THR A 130 -0.23 -16.07 10.49
CA THR A 130 0.82 -15.07 10.76
C THR A 130 1.67 -14.71 9.54
N ALA A 131 1.54 -15.44 8.42
CA ALA A 131 2.33 -15.17 7.23
C ALA A 131 1.86 -13.88 6.53
N PRO A 132 2.76 -12.98 6.10
CA PRO A 132 2.35 -11.76 5.44
C PRO A 132 1.60 -12.01 4.13
N LEU A 133 0.55 -11.24 3.87
CA LEU A 133 -0.23 -11.36 2.64
C LEU A 133 0.56 -10.87 1.42
N TYR A 134 0.21 -11.40 0.25
CA TYR A 134 0.68 -10.88 -1.04
C TYR A 134 -0.41 -10.05 -1.73
N VAL A 135 -0.11 -8.78 -2.02
CA VAL A 135 -1.10 -7.84 -2.57
C VAL A 135 -0.53 -7.11 -3.78
N ARG A 136 -1.34 -6.94 -4.83
CA ARG A 136 -1.01 -6.08 -5.98
C ARG A 136 -1.91 -4.84 -5.98
N ARG A 137 -1.31 -3.66 -5.90
CA ARG A 137 -2.07 -2.38 -5.94
C ARG A 137 -2.34 -1.90 -7.37
N ARG A 138 -3.29 -0.97 -7.49
CA ARG A 138 -3.71 -0.36 -8.78
C ARG A 138 -2.80 0.77 -9.28
N SER A 139 -1.92 1.30 -8.44
CA SER A 139 -0.91 2.32 -8.77
C SER A 139 0.42 1.70 -9.20
N GLY A 140 1.31 2.50 -9.79
CA GLY A 140 2.67 2.08 -10.15
C GLY A 140 3.64 2.05 -8.96
N GLY A 141 4.95 1.94 -9.24
CA GLY A 141 6.02 1.95 -8.24
C GLY A 141 6.52 0.56 -7.82
N GLY A 142 7.40 0.55 -6.82
CA GLY A 142 8.08 -0.66 -6.31
C GLY A 142 7.29 -1.48 -5.28
N ALA A 143 7.90 -2.57 -4.82
CA ALA A 143 7.38 -3.43 -3.78
C ALA A 143 7.74 -2.89 -2.40
N VAL A 144 6.78 -2.92 -1.49
CA VAL A 144 6.94 -2.46 -0.10
C VAL A 144 6.31 -3.48 0.84
N PHE A 145 6.78 -3.49 2.08
CA PHE A 145 6.19 -4.29 3.15
C PHE A 145 5.47 -3.36 4.12
N HIS A 146 4.28 -3.75 4.56
CA HIS A 146 3.49 -3.07 5.58
C HIS A 146 3.29 -3.99 6.77
N ASP A 147 3.21 -3.38 7.94
CA ASP A 147 2.71 -3.96 9.19
C ASP A 147 2.10 -2.82 10.04
N GLU A 148 1.79 -3.12 11.29
CA GLU A 148 1.15 -2.21 12.23
C GLU A 148 1.99 -0.96 12.54
N GLY A 149 3.31 -1.02 12.32
CA GLY A 149 4.22 0.12 12.50
C GLY A 149 4.39 0.96 11.23
N ASN A 150 3.67 0.66 10.15
CA ASN A 150 3.72 1.40 8.88
C ASN A 150 2.39 2.10 8.58
N LEU A 151 2.37 3.43 8.72
CA LEU A 151 1.24 4.27 8.33
C LEU A 151 1.19 4.43 6.81
N ASN A 152 0.01 4.22 6.21
CA ASN A 152 -0.24 4.58 4.82
C ASN A 152 -1.11 5.83 4.78
N TYR A 153 -0.73 6.74 3.89
CA TYR A 153 -1.51 7.94 3.61
C TYR A 153 -1.84 7.98 2.13
N SER A 154 -3.05 8.42 1.81
CA SER A 154 -3.53 8.64 0.45
C SER A 154 -4.19 9.99 0.37
N VAL A 155 -3.67 10.85 -0.51
CA VAL A 155 -4.25 12.15 -0.81
C VAL A 155 -4.75 12.15 -2.24
N ILE A 156 -6.07 12.34 -2.38
CA ILE A 156 -6.75 12.47 -3.67
C ILE A 156 -7.09 13.94 -3.86
N SER A 157 -6.67 14.51 -4.99
CA SER A 157 -6.89 15.92 -5.29
C SER A 157 -7.18 16.13 -6.78
N PRO A 158 -7.66 17.31 -7.19
CA PRO A 158 -7.83 17.63 -8.59
C PRO A 158 -6.48 17.57 -9.31
N ARG A 159 -6.45 16.95 -10.50
CA ARG A 159 -5.22 16.74 -11.27
C ARG A 159 -4.49 18.05 -11.59
N ALA A 160 -5.24 19.14 -11.80
CA ALA A 160 -4.70 20.45 -12.14
C ALA A 160 -3.82 21.06 -11.03
N THR A 161 -4.03 20.67 -9.77
CA THR A 161 -3.31 21.24 -8.60
C THR A 161 -2.30 20.27 -7.98
N PHE A 162 -2.12 19.11 -8.62
CA PHE A 162 -1.29 18.02 -8.12
C PHE A 162 0.17 18.21 -8.52
N THR A 163 1.07 18.09 -7.54
CA THR A 163 2.50 17.91 -7.77
C THR A 163 3.01 16.77 -6.89
N ARG A 164 4.06 16.07 -7.34
CA ARG A 164 4.56 14.86 -6.66
C ARG A 164 5.05 15.12 -5.23
N ASN A 165 5.66 16.28 -4.99
CA ASN A 165 6.20 16.62 -3.66
C ASN A 165 5.14 17.16 -2.70
N LYS A 166 4.02 17.73 -3.20
CA LYS A 166 3.06 18.50 -2.38
C LYS A 166 2.64 17.79 -1.10
N HIS A 167 2.23 16.52 -1.19
CA HIS A 167 1.76 15.77 -0.02
C HIS A 167 2.89 15.03 0.72
N ALA A 168 4.03 14.79 0.08
CA ALA A 168 5.22 14.29 0.78
C ALA A 168 5.76 15.38 1.72
N GLU A 169 5.81 16.64 1.26
CA GLU A 169 6.15 17.80 2.08
C GLU A 169 5.11 18.06 3.19
N MET A 170 3.83 17.78 2.93
CA MET A 170 2.78 17.81 3.96
C MET A 170 3.08 16.80 5.09
N LEU A 171 3.48 15.58 4.74
CA LEU A 171 3.89 14.59 5.74
C LEU A 171 5.17 15.01 6.48
N VAL A 172 6.17 15.56 5.78
CA VAL A 172 7.39 16.10 6.43
C VAL A 172 7.04 17.18 7.46
N ARG A 173 6.16 18.13 7.14
CA ARG A 173 5.73 19.14 8.11
C ARG A 173 5.03 18.55 9.33
N ALA A 174 4.21 17.50 9.15
CA ALA A 174 3.60 16.78 10.26
C ALA A 174 4.66 16.10 11.14
N LEU A 175 5.65 15.46 10.53
CA LEU A 175 6.77 14.82 11.23
C LEU A 175 7.64 15.83 11.99
N HIS A 176 7.88 17.02 11.43
CA HIS A 176 8.62 18.09 12.11
C HIS A 176 7.90 18.55 13.40
N ARG A 177 6.57 18.63 13.39
CA ARG A 177 5.78 19.05 14.57
C ARG A 177 5.91 18.11 15.76
N ILE A 178 6.15 16.82 15.50
CA ILE A 178 6.34 15.83 16.57
C ILE A 178 7.81 15.67 16.96
N GLY A 179 8.75 16.38 16.33
CA GLY A 179 10.17 16.38 16.68
C GLY A 179 11.11 15.68 15.67
N ALA A 180 10.58 15.01 14.64
CA ALA A 180 11.39 14.35 13.59
C ALA A 180 11.91 15.36 12.55
N THR A 181 12.67 16.35 13.00
CA THR A 181 13.08 17.55 12.24
C THR A 181 14.12 17.28 11.15
N THR A 182 14.78 16.12 11.17
CA THR A 182 15.80 15.73 10.17
C THR A 182 15.20 15.07 8.91
N THR A 183 13.87 15.08 8.79
CA THR A 183 13.16 14.49 7.65
C THR A 183 13.03 15.48 6.49
N SER A 184 13.14 14.98 5.25
CA SER A 184 13.03 15.79 4.04
C SER A 184 12.62 14.95 2.82
N VAL A 185 12.07 15.60 1.79
CA VAL A 185 11.75 14.95 0.50
C VAL A 185 12.99 14.97 -0.39
N ASN A 186 13.35 13.83 -0.98
CA ASN A 186 14.47 13.74 -1.93
C ASN A 186 14.02 13.91 -3.39
N ASP A 187 14.98 13.92 -4.32
CA ASP A 187 14.73 14.09 -5.75
C ASP A 187 13.84 13.01 -6.38
N ARG A 188 13.73 11.85 -5.73
CA ARG A 188 12.86 10.74 -6.17
C ARG A 188 11.46 10.81 -5.55
N HIS A 189 11.15 11.89 -4.83
CA HIS A 189 9.87 12.08 -4.13
C HIS A 189 9.65 11.07 -2.98
N ASP A 190 10.72 10.46 -2.46
CA ASP A 190 10.71 9.69 -1.21
C ASP A 190 10.95 10.64 -0.02
N ILE A 191 10.49 10.27 1.18
CA ILE A 191 10.91 10.96 2.41
C ILE A 191 12.07 10.19 3.03
N VAL A 192 13.14 10.91 3.32
CA VAL A 192 14.35 10.40 3.97
C VAL A 192 14.57 11.10 5.31
N MET A 193 15.25 10.41 6.21
CA MET A 193 15.62 10.90 7.53
C MET A 193 17.13 10.78 7.71
N LYS A 194 17.77 11.85 8.16
CA LYS A 194 19.16 11.79 8.63
C LYS A 194 19.17 11.35 10.10
N LEU A 195 19.89 10.29 10.40
CA LEU A 195 20.14 9.84 11.77
C LEU A 195 21.46 10.43 12.25
N GLU A 196 21.53 10.84 13.51
CA GLU A 196 22.76 11.35 14.10
C GLU A 196 23.82 10.24 14.15
N SER A 197 25.06 10.57 13.79
CA SER A 197 26.19 9.64 13.92
C SER A 197 26.47 9.37 15.39
N ALA A 198 26.79 8.12 15.74
CA ALA A 198 27.01 7.67 17.11
C ALA A 198 28.28 8.26 17.79
N GLY A 199 29.04 9.14 17.14
CA GLY A 199 30.24 9.76 17.70
C GLY A 199 30.91 10.80 16.80
N GLN A 200 31.77 11.65 17.39
CA GLN A 200 32.63 12.58 16.67
C GLN A 200 33.72 11.79 15.90
N GLY A 201 33.77 11.96 14.58
CA GLY A 201 34.78 11.33 13.71
C GLY A 201 34.29 10.14 12.89
N GLU A 202 33.06 9.67 13.11
CA GLU A 202 32.40 8.68 12.24
C GLU A 202 31.90 9.33 10.94
N PRO A 203 31.97 8.64 9.79
CA PRO A 203 31.44 9.16 8.53
C PRO A 203 29.94 9.50 8.64
N GLU A 204 29.51 10.57 7.96
CA GLU A 204 28.10 10.98 7.94
C GLU A 204 27.25 9.80 7.43
N LEU A 205 26.28 9.36 8.25
CA LEU A 205 25.38 8.29 7.87
C LEU A 205 24.54 8.71 6.66
N GLN A 206 24.48 7.85 5.65
CA GLN A 206 23.60 8.11 4.50
C GLN A 206 22.14 8.25 4.97
N PRO A 207 21.37 9.21 4.42
CA PRO A 207 19.96 9.35 4.71
C PRO A 207 19.20 8.04 4.49
N ARG A 208 18.40 7.66 5.48
CA ARG A 208 17.60 6.44 5.44
C ARG A 208 16.20 6.77 4.95
N LYS A 209 15.66 5.98 4.02
CA LYS A 209 14.29 6.16 3.53
C LYS A 209 13.29 5.75 4.61
N ILE A 210 12.32 6.62 4.89
CA ILE A 210 11.23 6.37 5.83
C ILE A 210 9.86 6.31 5.14
N SER A 211 9.73 6.88 3.94
CA SER A 211 8.48 6.91 3.18
C SER A 211 8.75 6.67 1.71
N GLY A 212 7.97 5.77 1.08
CA GLY A 212 7.92 5.63 -0.37
C GLY A 212 6.60 6.10 -0.94
N SER A 213 6.65 6.76 -2.10
CA SER A 213 5.48 7.34 -2.77
C SER A 213 5.11 6.56 -4.03
N ALA A 214 3.82 6.49 -4.33
CA ALA A 214 3.28 6.01 -5.60
C ALA A 214 2.08 6.86 -6.02
N PHE A 215 1.79 6.85 -7.33
CA PHE A 215 0.84 7.76 -7.92
C PHE A 215 -0.12 7.05 -8.87
N LYS A 216 -1.35 7.54 -8.96
CA LYS A 216 -2.33 7.15 -9.99
C LYS A 216 -3.06 8.40 -10.48
N LEU A 217 -2.97 8.67 -11.77
CA LEU A 217 -3.63 9.81 -12.41
C LEU A 217 -4.82 9.32 -13.23
N THR A 218 -5.98 9.99 -13.07
CA THR A 218 -7.14 9.83 -13.94
C THR A 218 -7.31 11.08 -14.81
N ARG A 219 -8.45 11.22 -15.51
CA ARG A 219 -8.73 12.40 -16.34
C ARG A 219 -8.77 13.67 -15.48
N GLU A 220 -9.50 13.64 -14.37
CA GLU A 220 -9.77 14.82 -13.55
C GLU A 220 -9.07 14.81 -12.20
N ARG A 221 -8.62 13.63 -11.73
CA ARG A 221 -8.05 13.46 -10.39
C ARG A 221 -6.65 12.88 -10.38
N ALA A 222 -5.93 13.17 -9.32
CA ALA A 222 -4.66 12.57 -8.98
C ALA A 222 -4.75 11.95 -7.59
N LEU A 223 -4.25 10.72 -7.48
CA LEU A 223 -4.02 10.03 -6.23
C LEU A 223 -2.52 9.96 -5.98
N HIS A 224 -2.11 10.41 -4.82
CA HIS A 224 -0.79 10.19 -4.26
C HIS A 224 -0.94 9.44 -2.96
N HIS A 225 -0.43 8.22 -2.93
CA HIS A 225 -0.31 7.47 -1.68
C HIS A 225 1.13 7.14 -1.38
N GLY A 226 1.41 6.99 -0.09
CA GLY A 226 2.72 6.60 0.36
C GLY A 226 2.65 5.85 1.67
N THR A 227 3.77 5.23 1.99
CA THR A 227 4.01 4.58 3.27
C THR A 227 4.76 5.53 4.20
N CYS A 228 4.75 5.29 5.50
CA CYS A 228 5.64 5.94 6.45
C CYS A 228 5.98 4.92 7.53
N LEU A 229 7.25 4.49 7.56
CA LEU A 229 7.79 3.57 8.55
C LEU A 229 7.89 4.32 9.88
N LEU A 230 6.88 4.19 10.71
CA LEU A 230 6.80 4.87 11.99
C LEU A 230 7.56 4.08 13.05
N ASP A 231 7.17 2.83 13.26
CA ASP A 231 7.75 1.94 14.27
C ASP A 231 7.54 0.46 13.92
N SER A 232 7.94 0.04 12.72
CA SER A 232 7.79 -1.36 12.29
C SER A 232 8.74 -2.27 13.07
N PRO A 233 8.23 -3.33 13.73
CA PRO A 233 9.07 -4.33 14.40
C PRO A 233 9.81 -5.24 13.40
N ASN A 234 9.43 -5.22 12.12
CA ASN A 234 10.00 -6.07 11.07
C ASN A 234 11.08 -5.37 10.25
N ILE A 235 11.51 -4.16 10.62
CA ILE A 235 12.41 -3.33 9.80
C ILE A 235 13.71 -4.05 9.37
N ASP A 236 14.30 -4.84 10.26
CA ASP A 236 15.53 -5.60 9.97
C ASP A 236 15.30 -6.83 9.11
N ARG A 237 14.05 -7.30 9.03
CA ARG A 237 13.64 -8.50 8.29
C ARG A 237 12.94 -8.21 6.97
N LEU A 238 12.72 -6.93 6.61
CA LEU A 238 12.09 -6.54 5.34
C LEU A 238 12.75 -7.21 4.11
N GLY A 239 14.08 -7.36 4.15
CA GLY A 239 14.84 -8.05 3.12
C GLY A 239 14.42 -9.50 2.91
N SER A 240 13.96 -10.20 3.94
CA SER A 240 13.51 -11.60 3.83
C SER A 240 12.22 -11.75 3.03
N PHE A 241 11.35 -10.73 3.03
CA PHE A 241 10.09 -10.68 2.27
C PHE A 241 10.28 -10.12 0.85
N LEU A 242 11.22 -9.19 0.67
CA LEU A 242 11.41 -8.41 -0.57
C LEU A 242 12.60 -8.88 -1.43
N ARG A 243 13.26 -10.00 -1.09
CA ARG A 243 14.35 -10.58 -1.88
C ARG A 243 13.93 -11.91 -2.46
N SER A 244 13.57 -11.90 -3.74
CA SER A 244 13.25 -13.12 -4.46
C SER A 244 14.45 -14.08 -4.56
N PRO A 245 14.24 -15.39 -4.31
CA PRO A 245 15.25 -16.42 -4.59
C PRO A 245 15.49 -16.67 -6.08
N ALA A 246 14.60 -16.16 -6.96
CA ALA A 246 14.66 -16.31 -8.41
C ALA A 246 15.28 -15.12 -9.13
N ARG A 247 15.63 -14.04 -8.41
CA ARG A 247 16.06 -12.77 -9.02
C ARG A 247 17.20 -12.94 -10.03
N GLU A 248 18.16 -13.80 -9.73
CA GLU A 248 19.34 -14.04 -10.58
C GLU A 248 19.01 -14.88 -11.83
N TYR A 249 17.86 -15.55 -11.85
CA TYR A 249 17.37 -16.37 -12.95
C TYR A 249 16.34 -15.65 -13.82
N MET A 250 15.90 -14.44 -13.41
CA MET A 250 14.77 -13.76 -14.04
C MET A 250 15.17 -12.47 -14.75
N MET A 251 14.52 -12.24 -15.89
CA MET A 251 14.49 -10.96 -16.59
C MET A 251 13.04 -10.57 -16.84
N SER A 252 12.64 -9.37 -16.41
CA SER A 252 11.27 -8.88 -16.53
C SER A 252 11.22 -7.58 -17.32
N LYS A 253 10.14 -7.36 -18.09
CA LYS A 253 9.84 -6.04 -18.68
C LYS A 253 9.06 -5.11 -17.75
N GLY A 254 8.78 -5.58 -16.53
CA GLY A 254 8.04 -4.82 -15.52
C GLY A 254 8.87 -3.72 -14.85
N VAL A 255 8.24 -3.04 -13.89
CA VAL A 255 8.90 -2.03 -13.06
C VAL A 255 9.69 -2.70 -11.95
N ASP A 256 11.00 -2.50 -11.92
CA ASP A 256 11.88 -2.98 -10.85
C ASP A 256 11.79 -2.07 -9.62
N SER A 257 11.89 -2.64 -8.41
CA SER A 257 12.01 -1.84 -7.19
C SER A 257 13.40 -1.21 -7.06
N VAL A 258 13.43 0.05 -6.63
CA VAL A 258 14.67 0.73 -6.26
C VAL A 258 14.95 0.49 -4.78
N ARG A 259 15.95 -0.35 -4.49
CA ARG A 259 16.35 -0.65 -3.11
C ARG A 259 16.96 0.58 -2.45
N SER A 260 16.63 0.81 -1.19
CA SER A 260 17.20 1.90 -0.37
C SER A 260 17.32 1.42 1.07
N PRO A 261 18.38 1.81 1.80
CA PRO A 261 18.42 1.63 3.25
C PRO A 261 17.25 2.37 3.90
N VAL A 262 16.60 1.74 4.88
CA VAL A 262 15.42 2.30 5.55
C VAL A 262 15.67 2.52 7.05
N ALA A 263 14.80 3.30 7.69
CA ALA A 263 14.74 3.52 9.14
C ALA A 263 13.29 3.73 9.58
N ASN A 264 13.01 3.53 10.88
CA ASN A 264 11.77 3.95 11.51
C ASN A 264 11.89 5.41 11.94
N VAL A 265 10.79 6.16 11.90
CA VAL A 265 10.73 7.52 12.47
C VAL A 265 10.99 7.49 13.98
N SER A 266 10.52 6.46 14.69
CA SER A 266 10.76 6.25 16.13
C SER A 266 12.23 6.26 16.51
N SER A 267 13.14 5.92 15.59
CA SER A 267 14.59 5.96 15.84
C SER A 267 15.13 7.38 16.09
N ALA A 268 14.44 8.43 15.67
CA ALA A 268 14.78 9.81 16.03
C ALA A 268 14.49 10.14 17.50
N PHE A 269 13.74 9.28 18.20
CA PHE A 269 13.24 9.51 19.55
C PHE A 269 13.89 8.62 20.62
N THR A 270 14.83 7.75 20.25
CA THR A 270 15.44 6.78 21.20
C THR A 270 16.07 7.43 22.43
N ASN A 271 16.58 8.66 22.30
CA ASN A 271 17.15 9.44 23.40
C ASN A 271 16.30 10.68 23.76
N ALA A 272 15.09 10.81 23.19
CA ALA A 272 14.23 11.94 23.44
C ALA A 272 13.49 11.78 24.79
N PRO A 273 13.22 12.87 25.52
CA PRO A 273 12.44 12.82 26.76
C PRO A 273 10.94 12.56 26.54
N VAL A 274 10.47 12.51 25.29
CA VAL A 274 9.06 12.36 24.91
C VAL A 274 8.88 11.01 24.22
N SER A 275 7.79 10.30 24.53
CA SER A 275 7.43 9.05 23.85
C SER A 275 6.96 9.32 22.42
N PHE A 276 7.28 8.39 21.51
CA PHE A 276 6.81 8.43 20.14
C PHE A 276 5.48 7.69 20.02
N GLU A 277 4.42 8.38 19.57
CA GLU A 277 3.10 7.80 19.37
C GLU A 277 2.64 7.93 17.92
N ILE A 278 2.18 6.83 17.32
CA ILE A 278 1.65 6.82 15.95
C ILE A 278 0.44 7.77 15.81
N GLN A 279 -0.39 7.88 16.85
CA GLN A 279 -1.57 8.74 16.83
C GLN A 279 -1.21 10.23 16.73
N ASP A 280 -0.07 10.66 17.28
CA ASP A 280 0.39 12.04 17.15
C ASP A 280 0.79 12.36 15.71
N VAL A 281 1.41 11.40 15.02
CA VAL A 281 1.69 11.51 13.58
C VAL A 281 0.38 11.63 12.79
N ILE A 282 -0.58 10.73 13.03
CA ILE A 282 -1.89 10.73 12.35
C ILE A 282 -2.61 12.08 12.56
N ALA A 283 -2.68 12.56 13.80
CA ALA A 283 -3.31 13.83 14.14
C ALA A 283 -2.59 15.01 13.48
N GLY A 284 -1.25 14.99 13.43
CA GLY A 284 -0.42 15.98 12.74
C GLY A 284 -0.67 16.02 11.24
N VAL A 285 -0.78 14.85 10.59
CA VAL A 285 -1.07 14.73 9.15
C VAL A 285 -2.47 15.28 8.82
N MET A 286 -3.48 14.98 9.64
CA MET A 286 -4.82 15.55 9.48
C MET A 286 -4.79 17.08 9.60
N GLY A 287 -4.02 17.62 10.54
CA GLY A 287 -3.85 19.07 10.72
C GLY A 287 -3.14 19.75 9.53
N GLU A 288 -2.07 19.15 9.01
CA GLU A 288 -1.36 19.66 7.83
C GLU A 288 -2.22 19.61 6.56
N PHE A 289 -2.99 18.54 6.38
CA PHE A 289 -3.96 18.46 5.28
C PHE A 289 -5.02 19.56 5.39
N ALA A 290 -5.55 19.80 6.58
CA ALA A 290 -6.54 20.85 6.80
C ALA A 290 -5.97 22.25 6.54
N GLY A 291 -4.73 22.52 6.98
CA GLY A 291 -4.04 23.77 6.67
C GLY A 291 -3.80 23.95 5.17
N LEU A 292 -3.48 22.88 4.45
CA LEU A 292 -3.20 22.90 3.01
C LEU A 292 -4.44 23.17 2.16
N TYR A 293 -5.63 22.72 2.59
CA TYR A 293 -6.86 22.80 1.81
C TYR A 293 -7.95 23.67 2.44
N GLY A 294 -7.72 24.29 3.59
CA GLY A 294 -8.70 25.16 4.25
C GLY A 294 -9.85 24.40 4.92
N THR A 295 -9.66 23.13 5.29
CA THR A 295 -10.69 22.34 5.98
C THR A 295 -11.02 22.95 7.35
N CYS A 296 -12.31 23.10 7.68
CA CYS A 296 -12.71 23.76 8.92
C CYS A 296 -12.23 23.02 10.19
N ALA A 297 -11.94 23.77 11.26
CA ALA A 297 -11.41 23.21 12.51
C ALA A 297 -12.35 22.20 13.21
N ASP A 298 -13.67 22.30 12.98
CA ASP A 298 -14.64 21.33 13.52
C ASP A 298 -14.46 19.94 12.87
N ALA A 299 -14.31 19.91 11.55
CA ALA A 299 -14.06 18.70 10.79
C ALA A 299 -12.76 18.01 11.26
N VAL A 300 -11.67 18.77 11.44
CA VAL A 300 -10.39 18.22 11.92
C VAL A 300 -10.53 17.60 13.31
N ARG A 301 -11.17 18.32 14.24
CA ARG A 301 -11.39 17.84 15.61
C ARG A 301 -12.20 16.55 15.63
N ARG A 302 -13.22 16.43 14.77
CA ARG A 302 -14.04 15.22 14.63
C ARG A 302 -13.22 14.07 14.02
N ALA A 303 -12.48 14.33 12.95
CA ALA A 303 -11.62 13.33 12.31
C ALA A 303 -10.60 12.75 13.32
N GLN A 304 -9.93 13.63 14.08
CA GLN A 304 -8.95 13.23 15.09
C GLN A 304 -9.54 12.43 16.25
N ARG A 305 -10.86 12.51 16.51
CA ARG A 305 -11.54 11.77 17.58
C ARG A 305 -12.27 10.53 17.10
N ALA A 306 -12.52 10.41 15.79
CA ALA A 306 -13.34 9.35 15.23
C ALA A 306 -12.75 7.95 15.47
N HIS A 307 -11.42 7.82 15.57
CA HIS A 307 -10.75 6.55 15.83
C HIS A 307 -11.00 5.96 17.23
N VAL A 308 -11.53 6.75 18.17
CA VAL A 308 -11.82 6.30 19.55
C VAL A 308 -13.16 5.56 19.63
N VAL A 309 -14.02 5.70 18.60
CA VAL A 309 -15.33 5.07 18.56
C VAL A 309 -15.21 3.70 17.89
N GLU A 310 -15.72 2.64 18.53
CA GLU A 310 -15.63 1.27 18.02
C GLU A 310 -16.46 1.03 16.73
N ALA A 311 -17.47 1.87 16.48
CA ALA A 311 -18.30 1.80 15.28
C ALA A 311 -17.84 2.81 14.21
N SER A 312 -17.98 2.46 12.93
CA SER A 312 -17.73 3.39 11.83
C SER A 312 -18.71 4.56 11.94
N GLU A 313 -18.20 5.73 12.31
CA GLU A 313 -19.00 6.93 12.47
C GLU A 313 -18.55 8.00 11.48
N LEU A 314 -19.53 8.56 10.77
CA LEU A 314 -19.31 9.61 9.79
C LEU A 314 -19.96 10.91 10.27
N TYR A 315 -19.25 12.00 10.08
CA TYR A 315 -19.73 13.34 10.33
C TYR A 315 -19.68 14.12 9.03
N ALA A 316 -20.72 14.91 8.75
CA ALA A 316 -20.70 15.79 7.60
C ALA A 316 -21.24 17.18 7.95
N GLY A 317 -20.60 18.18 7.36
CA GLY A 317 -21.11 19.56 7.29
C GLY A 317 -21.60 19.88 5.88
N GLU A 318 -21.64 21.17 5.55
CA GLU A 318 -22.04 21.67 4.23
C GLU A 318 -21.09 21.19 3.13
N ASP A 319 -19.78 21.38 3.34
CA ASP A 319 -18.73 21.17 2.33
C ASP A 319 -17.70 20.09 2.70
N TRP A 320 -17.85 19.44 3.86
CA TRP A 320 -16.91 18.43 4.35
C TRP A 320 -17.57 17.15 4.84
N VAL A 321 -16.79 16.06 4.82
CA VAL A 321 -17.13 14.76 5.41
C VAL A 321 -15.91 14.19 6.10
N VAL A 322 -16.04 13.75 7.34
CA VAL A 322 -14.94 13.09 8.06
C VAL A 322 -15.43 11.89 8.85
N GLY A 323 -14.56 10.95 9.15
CA GLY A 323 -14.88 9.86 10.06
C GLY A 323 -14.04 8.61 9.87
N THR A 324 -14.53 7.52 10.42
CA THR A 324 -13.92 6.20 10.28
C THR A 324 -14.63 5.37 9.23
N VAL A 325 -13.86 4.53 8.55
CA VAL A 325 -14.33 3.54 7.57
C VAL A 325 -13.61 2.21 7.82
N GLY A 326 -14.01 1.13 7.16
CA GLY A 326 -13.35 -0.15 7.29
C GLY A 326 -14.16 -1.28 6.68
N GLU A 327 -14.20 -2.42 7.36
CA GLU A 327 -14.83 -3.65 6.87
C GLU A 327 -16.33 -3.48 6.63
N GLU A 328 -17.04 -2.67 7.44
CA GLU A 328 -18.46 -2.37 7.22
C GLU A 328 -18.70 -1.80 5.82
N GLN A 329 -17.89 -0.82 5.38
CA GLN A 329 -17.97 -0.28 4.03
C GLN A 329 -17.40 -1.26 3.01
N GLY A 330 -16.31 -1.96 3.37
CA GLY A 330 -15.66 -2.97 2.53
C GLY A 330 -16.63 -4.04 2.01
N PHE A 331 -17.44 -4.60 2.91
CA PHE A 331 -18.39 -5.68 2.61
C PHE A 331 -19.84 -5.21 2.44
N GLY A 332 -20.17 -3.99 2.90
CA GLY A 332 -21.49 -3.40 2.75
C GLY A 332 -21.72 -2.65 1.44
N GLU A 333 -20.67 -2.10 0.82
CA GLU A 333 -20.77 -1.35 -0.43
C GLU A 333 -20.35 -2.23 -1.63
N ALA A 334 -21.30 -2.52 -2.52
CA ALA A 334 -21.12 -3.50 -3.60
C ALA A 334 -19.92 -3.23 -4.51
N GLU A 335 -19.63 -1.96 -4.83
CA GLU A 335 -18.46 -1.61 -5.66
C GLU A 335 -17.13 -1.78 -4.94
N ILE A 336 -17.11 -1.59 -3.61
CA ILE A 336 -15.92 -1.81 -2.79
C ILE A 336 -15.67 -3.31 -2.68
N MET A 337 -16.72 -4.10 -2.40
CA MET A 337 -16.66 -5.56 -2.35
C MET A 337 -16.16 -6.15 -3.68
N LYS A 338 -16.69 -5.68 -4.82
CA LYS A 338 -16.18 -6.06 -6.14
C LYS A 338 -14.69 -5.74 -6.31
N GLY A 339 -14.25 -4.60 -5.77
CA GLY A 339 -12.84 -4.21 -5.76
C GLY A 339 -11.96 -5.15 -4.93
N ILE A 340 -12.47 -5.64 -3.80
CA ILE A 340 -11.83 -6.63 -2.93
C ILE A 340 -11.72 -7.98 -3.67
N GLU A 341 -12.82 -8.49 -4.20
CA GLU A 341 -12.88 -9.75 -4.96
C GLU A 341 -11.91 -9.75 -6.14
N GLU A 342 -11.88 -8.66 -6.91
CA GLU A 342 -10.93 -8.48 -8.01
C GLU A 342 -9.50 -8.61 -7.48
N MET A 343 -9.14 -7.88 -6.42
CA MET A 343 -7.78 -7.84 -5.90
C MET A 343 -7.32 -9.16 -5.25
N MET A 344 -8.25 -9.92 -4.67
CA MET A 344 -8.00 -11.24 -4.11
C MET A 344 -7.88 -12.32 -5.18
N SER A 345 -8.36 -12.07 -6.40
CA SER A 345 -8.27 -13.04 -7.50
C SER A 345 -6.82 -13.32 -7.90
N LEU A 346 -6.55 -14.60 -8.24
CA LEU A 346 -5.25 -15.00 -8.80
C LEU A 346 -4.96 -14.31 -10.14
N GLU A 347 -6.02 -14.01 -10.90
CA GLU A 347 -5.95 -13.27 -12.16
C GLU A 347 -5.35 -11.86 -11.94
N TRP A 348 -5.82 -11.13 -10.94
CA TRP A 348 -5.27 -9.83 -10.59
C TRP A 348 -3.86 -9.94 -10.01
N LYS A 349 -3.65 -10.86 -9.08
CA LYS A 349 -2.36 -11.03 -8.40
C LYS A 349 -1.25 -11.44 -9.35
N TYR A 350 -1.47 -12.38 -10.27
CA TYR A 350 -0.40 -13.02 -11.05
C TYR A 350 -0.48 -12.77 -12.55
N CYS A 351 -1.67 -12.78 -13.17
CA CYS A 351 -1.80 -12.61 -14.62
C CYS A 351 -1.58 -11.18 -15.11
N GLN A 352 -1.55 -10.23 -14.17
CA GLN A 352 -1.16 -8.84 -14.43
C GLN A 352 0.35 -8.65 -14.60
N THR A 353 1.15 -9.71 -14.40
CA THR A 353 2.60 -9.65 -14.52
C THR A 353 3.02 -9.38 -15.98
N PRO A 354 3.83 -8.34 -16.25
CA PRO A 354 4.38 -8.10 -17.58
C PRO A 354 5.22 -9.28 -18.08
N ARG A 355 5.48 -9.31 -19.39
CA ARG A 355 6.28 -10.38 -20.01
C ARG A 355 7.64 -10.54 -19.29
N PHE A 356 8.00 -11.77 -18.97
CA PHE A 356 9.28 -12.08 -18.32
C PHE A 356 9.83 -13.43 -18.77
N ILE A 357 11.12 -13.63 -18.49
CA ILE A 357 11.86 -14.86 -18.73
C ILE A 357 12.39 -15.37 -17.40
N PHE A 358 12.31 -16.69 -17.19
CA PHE A 358 13.07 -17.43 -16.21
C PHE A 358 14.05 -18.33 -16.96
N SER A 359 15.36 -18.24 -16.68
CA SER A 359 16.38 -19.04 -17.35
C SER A 359 17.55 -19.39 -16.43
N THR A 360 17.96 -20.66 -16.46
CA THR A 360 19.16 -21.18 -15.77
C THR A 360 20.46 -20.97 -16.54
N HIS A 361 20.40 -20.39 -17.73
CA HIS A 361 21.54 -20.03 -18.55
C HIS A 361 21.37 -18.63 -19.17
N PRO A 362 22.46 -17.97 -19.60
CA PRO A 362 22.38 -16.74 -20.37
C PRO A 362 21.51 -16.95 -21.62
N VAL A 363 20.71 -15.93 -21.97
CA VAL A 363 19.84 -15.94 -23.14
C VAL A 363 20.46 -15.00 -24.16
N GLU A 364 20.97 -15.55 -25.26
CA GLU A 364 21.64 -14.78 -26.30
C GLU A 364 20.70 -13.70 -26.88
N GLY A 365 21.22 -12.49 -27.03
CA GLY A 365 20.46 -11.34 -27.56
C GLY A 365 19.39 -10.74 -26.62
N GLU A 366 19.04 -11.40 -25.51
CA GLU A 366 18.03 -10.89 -24.56
C GLU A 366 18.59 -10.65 -23.15
N ASP A 367 19.33 -11.61 -22.56
CA ASP A 367 19.89 -11.50 -21.22
C ASP A 367 21.25 -12.23 -21.10
N PRO A 368 22.37 -11.53 -21.32
CA PRO A 368 23.70 -12.14 -21.33
C PRO A 368 24.27 -12.41 -19.93
N ARG A 369 23.57 -12.08 -18.85
CA ARG A 369 24.11 -12.21 -17.48
C ARG A 369 24.41 -13.68 -17.16
N ALA A 370 25.58 -13.94 -16.57
CA ALA A 370 25.90 -15.26 -16.02
C ALA A 370 24.87 -15.65 -14.94
N ARG A 371 24.55 -16.94 -14.86
CA ARG A 371 23.62 -17.49 -13.87
C ARG A 371 24.37 -18.17 -12.74
N PRO A 372 23.82 -18.21 -11.52
CA PRO A 372 24.39 -18.99 -10.45
C PRO A 372 24.48 -20.47 -10.85
N PRO A 373 25.46 -21.22 -10.32
CA PRO A 373 25.58 -22.64 -10.61
C PRO A 373 24.32 -23.37 -10.11
N LEU A 374 23.91 -24.37 -10.89
CA LEU A 374 22.83 -25.26 -10.48
C LEU A 374 23.26 -26.13 -9.28
N PRO A 375 22.31 -26.66 -8.50
CA PRO A 375 22.59 -27.67 -7.48
C PRO A 375 23.44 -28.81 -8.05
N ALA A 376 24.43 -29.27 -7.29
CA ALA A 376 25.31 -30.37 -7.70
C ALA A 376 24.57 -31.71 -7.93
N SER A 377 23.32 -31.81 -7.44
CA SER A 377 22.42 -32.93 -7.69
C SER A 377 21.83 -32.94 -9.11
N LEU A 378 21.96 -31.85 -9.87
CA LEU A 378 21.51 -31.75 -11.25
C LEU A 378 22.67 -31.91 -12.23
N PRO A 379 22.47 -32.57 -13.38
CA PRO A 379 23.46 -32.63 -14.45
C PRO A 379 23.89 -31.22 -14.90
N PRO A 380 25.19 -30.95 -15.17
CA PRO A 380 25.66 -29.65 -15.66
C PRO A 380 25.03 -29.22 -17.00
N SER A 381 24.56 -30.20 -17.78
CA SER A 381 23.79 -30.03 -19.01
C SER A 381 22.36 -29.54 -18.80
N THR A 382 21.86 -29.49 -17.55
CA THR A 382 20.50 -29.06 -17.26
C THR A 382 20.25 -27.63 -17.74
N ARG A 383 19.21 -27.44 -18.53
CA ARG A 383 18.74 -26.15 -19.03
C ARG A 383 17.26 -26.02 -18.73
N VAL A 384 16.88 -24.90 -18.14
CA VAL A 384 15.48 -24.54 -17.91
C VAL A 384 15.33 -23.13 -18.44
N PHE A 385 14.42 -22.97 -19.38
CA PHE A 385 14.00 -21.69 -19.93
C PHE A 385 12.48 -21.65 -19.95
N LEU A 386 11.90 -20.55 -19.49
CA LEU A 386 10.47 -20.25 -19.55
C LEU A 386 10.29 -18.79 -19.97
N ARG A 387 9.49 -18.53 -21.01
CA ARG A 387 9.00 -17.19 -21.38
C ARG A 387 7.52 -17.12 -21.06
N LEU A 388 7.14 -16.09 -20.30
CA LEU A 388 5.78 -15.93 -19.82
C LEU A 388 5.17 -14.62 -20.26
N LYS A 389 3.86 -14.64 -20.54
CA LYS A 389 3.05 -13.47 -20.85
C LYS A 389 1.73 -13.59 -20.12
N HIS A 390 1.33 -12.55 -19.38
CA HIS A 390 0.12 -12.55 -18.55
C HIS A 390 0.03 -13.75 -17.60
N GLY A 391 1.16 -14.13 -17.00
CA GLY A 391 1.25 -15.28 -16.09
C GLY A 391 1.21 -16.66 -16.75
N ALA A 392 0.94 -16.76 -18.05
CA ALA A 392 0.93 -18.03 -18.79
C ALA A 392 2.27 -18.29 -19.51
N VAL A 393 2.65 -19.57 -19.62
CA VAL A 393 3.84 -20.00 -20.36
C VAL A 393 3.56 -19.93 -21.86
N VAL A 394 4.35 -19.12 -22.57
CA VAL A 394 4.26 -18.99 -24.04
C VAL A 394 5.32 -19.86 -24.71
N GLU A 395 6.49 -19.95 -24.10
CA GLU A 395 7.64 -20.72 -24.59
C GLU A 395 8.35 -21.35 -23.40
N SER A 396 8.84 -22.57 -23.56
CA SER A 396 9.65 -23.30 -22.59
C SER A 396 10.62 -24.22 -23.30
N HIS A 397 11.88 -24.20 -22.84
CA HIS A 397 12.91 -25.15 -23.27
C HIS A 397 13.52 -25.76 -22.00
N ILE A 398 13.19 -27.01 -21.73
CA ILE A 398 13.67 -27.72 -20.53
C ILE A 398 14.31 -29.03 -20.96
N SER A 399 15.55 -29.26 -20.53
CA SER A 399 16.29 -30.48 -20.80
C SER A 399 17.31 -30.76 -19.70
N THR A 400 17.69 -32.03 -19.58
CA THR A 400 18.75 -32.49 -18.66
C THR A 400 19.90 -33.16 -19.39
N SER A 401 19.67 -33.62 -20.63
CA SER A 401 20.68 -34.31 -21.44
C SER A 401 21.76 -33.38 -22.01
N SER A 402 22.99 -33.90 -22.10
CA SER A 402 24.09 -33.28 -22.86
C SER A 402 24.04 -33.58 -24.36
N ASP A 403 23.28 -34.61 -24.77
CA ASP A 403 23.03 -34.92 -26.16
C ASP A 403 22.02 -33.92 -26.76
N THR A 404 22.43 -33.25 -27.83
CA THR A 404 21.64 -32.19 -28.47
C THR A 404 20.31 -32.67 -29.05
N SER A 405 20.25 -33.92 -29.54
CA SER A 405 19.03 -34.50 -30.11
C SER A 405 18.04 -34.83 -28.99
N ILE A 406 18.51 -35.49 -27.94
CA ILE A 406 17.67 -35.83 -26.77
C ILE A 406 17.19 -34.56 -26.08
N ALA A 407 18.06 -33.57 -25.91
CA ALA A 407 17.70 -32.29 -25.31
C ALA A 407 16.62 -31.55 -26.11
N ALA A 408 16.70 -31.56 -27.45
CA ALA A 408 15.68 -30.96 -28.32
C ALA A 408 14.33 -31.69 -28.21
N GLU A 409 14.33 -33.03 -28.13
CA GLU A 409 13.11 -33.82 -27.96
C GLU A 409 12.47 -33.61 -26.57
N GLN A 410 13.28 -33.57 -25.50
CA GLN A 410 12.84 -33.22 -24.15
C GLN A 410 12.17 -31.83 -24.13
N ALA A 411 12.84 -30.83 -24.74
CA ALA A 411 12.32 -29.47 -24.81
C ALA A 411 10.99 -29.39 -25.58
N ALA A 412 10.87 -30.08 -26.72
CA ALA A 412 9.64 -30.09 -27.51
C ALA A 412 8.45 -30.70 -26.74
N ARG A 413 8.64 -31.83 -26.06
CA ARG A 413 7.60 -32.48 -25.24
C ARG A 413 7.16 -31.59 -24.07
N LEU A 414 8.11 -30.92 -23.40
CA LEU A 414 7.81 -30.01 -22.29
C LEU A 414 7.15 -28.71 -22.76
N GLN A 415 7.52 -28.19 -23.93
CA GLN A 415 6.82 -27.09 -24.57
C GLN A 415 5.34 -27.40 -24.78
N GLU A 416 5.01 -28.57 -25.33
CA GLU A 416 3.62 -28.96 -25.53
C GLU A 416 2.86 -29.09 -24.20
N ALA A 417 3.51 -29.66 -23.18
CA ALA A 417 2.90 -29.87 -21.88
C ALA A 417 2.66 -28.56 -21.10
N LEU A 418 3.55 -27.57 -21.21
CA LEU A 418 3.52 -26.34 -20.41
C LEU A 418 2.81 -25.17 -21.10
N LYS A 419 2.71 -25.18 -22.43
CA LYS A 419 2.11 -24.08 -23.19
C LYS A 419 0.73 -23.70 -22.64
N ASP A 420 0.48 -22.39 -22.53
CA ASP A 420 -0.74 -21.75 -22.05
C ASP A 420 -1.11 -22.04 -20.58
N ARG A 421 -0.35 -22.87 -19.85
CA ARG A 421 -0.55 -23.06 -18.41
C ARG A 421 -0.13 -21.82 -17.64
N LYS A 422 -0.93 -21.44 -16.65
CA LYS A 422 -0.63 -20.33 -15.73
C LYS A 422 0.40 -20.78 -14.69
N LEU A 423 1.51 -20.06 -14.59
CA LEU A 423 2.66 -20.44 -13.76
C LEU A 423 2.32 -20.63 -12.28
N HIS A 424 1.44 -19.77 -11.75
CA HIS A 424 1.02 -19.81 -10.35
C HIS A 424 0.08 -20.99 -10.03
N GLU A 425 -0.44 -21.69 -11.04
CA GLU A 425 -1.30 -22.88 -10.87
C GLU A 425 -0.50 -24.19 -10.97
N ILE A 426 0.76 -24.13 -11.47
CA ILE A 426 1.63 -25.30 -11.56
C ILE A 426 2.26 -25.56 -10.19
N GLN A 427 1.55 -26.34 -9.38
CA GLN A 427 1.97 -26.77 -8.05
C GLN A 427 3.18 -27.73 -8.10
N PRO A 428 3.90 -27.95 -6.98
CA PRO A 428 5.05 -28.85 -6.94
C PRO A 428 4.76 -30.27 -7.45
N ALA A 429 3.59 -30.83 -7.12
CA ALA A 429 3.17 -32.14 -7.62
C ALA A 429 2.95 -32.14 -9.14
N HIS A 430 2.39 -31.07 -9.70
CA HIS A 430 2.22 -30.92 -11.15
C HIS A 430 3.56 -30.78 -11.87
N TRP A 431 4.51 -30.02 -11.30
CA TRP A 431 5.87 -29.94 -11.84
C TRP A 431 6.52 -31.33 -11.90
N LEU A 432 6.44 -32.08 -10.80
CA LEU A 432 7.03 -33.42 -10.73
C LEU A 432 6.41 -34.36 -11.76
N GLN A 433 5.08 -34.35 -11.87
CA GLN A 433 4.34 -35.18 -12.83
C GLN A 433 4.70 -34.83 -14.28
N ILE A 434 4.69 -33.54 -14.63
CA ILE A 434 5.02 -33.05 -15.97
C ILE A 434 6.46 -33.44 -16.33
N LEU A 435 7.42 -33.16 -15.46
CA LEU A 435 8.83 -33.48 -15.71
C LEU A 435 9.04 -35.00 -15.83
N SER A 436 8.42 -35.80 -14.96
CA SER A 436 8.53 -37.26 -15.01
C SER A 436 7.93 -37.87 -16.27
N THR A 437 6.88 -37.25 -16.82
CA THR A 437 6.20 -37.76 -18.03
C THR A 437 6.98 -37.40 -19.29
N HIS A 438 7.56 -36.20 -19.34
CA HIS A 438 8.06 -35.61 -20.59
C HIS A 438 9.58 -35.56 -20.73
N LEU A 439 10.37 -35.77 -19.67
CA LEU A 439 11.82 -35.93 -19.79
C LEU A 439 12.24 -37.34 -20.28
N GLY A 440 11.33 -38.31 -20.20
CA GLY A 440 11.53 -39.69 -20.66
C GLY A 440 11.89 -40.66 -19.54
N THR A 441 11.76 -41.97 -19.80
CA THR A 441 12.04 -43.05 -18.85
C THR A 441 13.53 -43.29 -18.59
N GLU A 442 14.39 -42.71 -19.43
CA GLU A 442 15.84 -42.88 -19.36
C GLU A 442 16.49 -41.95 -18.32
N GLU A 443 15.78 -40.90 -17.90
CA GLU A 443 16.27 -39.96 -16.88
C GLU A 443 16.10 -40.53 -15.48
N GLU A 444 17.13 -40.37 -14.65
CA GLU A 444 17.08 -40.88 -13.29
C GLU A 444 15.94 -40.20 -12.49
N PRO A 445 15.08 -40.97 -11.79
CA PRO A 445 13.99 -40.41 -10.99
C PRO A 445 14.45 -39.36 -9.98
N ARG A 446 15.67 -39.51 -9.46
CA ARG A 446 16.30 -38.55 -8.55
C ARG A 446 16.53 -37.19 -9.24
N THR A 447 17.07 -37.18 -10.45
CA THR A 447 17.29 -35.95 -11.24
C THR A 447 15.98 -35.21 -11.48
N ILE A 448 14.91 -35.93 -11.84
CA ILE A 448 13.57 -35.37 -12.05
C ILE A 448 13.03 -34.73 -10.76
N GLN A 449 13.15 -35.42 -9.62
CA GLN A 449 12.73 -34.89 -8.32
C GLN A 449 13.51 -33.62 -7.91
N GLU A 450 14.82 -33.63 -8.10
CA GLU A 450 15.68 -32.49 -7.80
C GLU A 450 15.36 -31.28 -8.70
N LEU A 451 15.11 -31.53 -9.99
CA LEU A 451 14.76 -30.47 -10.95
C LEU A 451 13.39 -29.87 -10.61
N SER A 452 12.41 -30.72 -10.32
CA SER A 452 11.08 -30.29 -9.88
C SER A 452 11.17 -29.44 -8.62
N ARG A 453 11.97 -29.88 -7.62
CA ARG A 453 12.16 -29.14 -6.37
C ARG A 453 12.84 -27.80 -6.62
N PHE A 454 13.88 -27.77 -7.45
CA PHE A 454 14.59 -26.54 -7.82
C PHE A 454 13.65 -25.53 -8.49
N VAL A 455 12.89 -25.94 -9.51
CA VAL A 455 11.96 -25.05 -10.21
C VAL A 455 10.86 -24.57 -9.26
N ALA A 456 10.24 -25.47 -8.50
CA ALA A 456 9.20 -25.12 -7.55
C ALA A 456 9.70 -24.12 -6.47
N ASP A 457 10.90 -24.35 -5.92
CA ASP A 457 11.57 -23.46 -4.97
C ASP A 457 11.75 -22.05 -5.54
N LYS A 458 12.34 -21.94 -6.72
CA LYS A 458 12.54 -20.64 -7.38
C LYS A 458 11.24 -19.94 -7.71
N LEU A 459 10.18 -20.69 -8.04
CA LEU A 459 8.86 -20.13 -8.30
C LEU A 459 8.04 -19.86 -7.04
N GLY A 460 8.67 -20.02 -5.87
CA GLY A 460 8.13 -19.58 -4.60
C GLY A 460 7.18 -20.56 -3.94
N TRP A 461 7.22 -21.84 -4.33
CA TRP A 461 6.52 -22.90 -3.59
C TRP A 461 7.34 -23.32 -2.36
N VAL A 462 6.64 -23.83 -1.35
CA VAL A 462 7.23 -24.36 -0.10
C VAL A 462 7.24 -25.87 -0.15
#